data_AF-A0A932R9M1-F1
#
_entry.id   AF-A0A932R9M1-F1
#
_cell.length_a   1.000
_cell.length_b   1.000
_cell.length_c   1.000
_cell.angle_alpha   90.00
_cell.angle_beta   90.00
_cell.angle_gamma   90.00
#
_symmetry.space_group_name_H-M   'P 1'
#
loop_
_entity.id
_entity.type
_entity.pdbx_description
1 polymer ?
#
loop_
_entity_poly.entity_id
_entity_poly.type
_entity_poly.pdbx_seq_one_letter_code
_entity_poly.pdbx_strand_id
1 'polypeptide(L)' 'MARLTCNIDRAGRIYRVVLGVVIMATAILAFLLLPASMKFWVYVISGLLTLVGAFTIFEAAVGWCAIRAMGFKTRL' A
#
# COMPACT_ATOMS: atom_id res chain seq x y z
N MET A 1 -23.77 -9.43 2.51
CA MET A 1 -22.43 -9.05 2.00
C MET A 1 -22.32 -7.54 2.02
N ALA A 2 -21.47 -6.98 2.89
CA ALA A 2 -21.19 -5.54 2.85
C ALA A 2 -20.46 -5.24 1.53
N ARG A 3 -21.07 -4.44 0.66
CA ARG A 3 -20.50 -4.10 -0.65
C ARG A 3 -19.71 -2.80 -0.47
N LEU A 4 -18.38 -2.88 -0.60
CA LEU A 4 -17.52 -1.69 -0.60
C LEU A 4 -17.96 -0.80 -1.77
N THR A 5 -18.37 0.43 -1.49
CA THR A 5 -18.81 1.38 -2.52
C THR A 5 -17.60 1.92 -3.27
N CYS A 6 -17.67 1.98 -4.59
CA CYS A 6 -16.57 2.57 -5.35
C CYS A 6 -16.45 4.06 -4.99
N ASN A 7 -15.27 4.48 -4.53
CA ASN A 7 -14.97 5.86 -4.09
C ASN A 7 -13.64 6.37 -4.69
N ILE A 8 -13.13 5.68 -5.70
CA ILE A 8 -11.86 6.00 -6.34
C ILE A 8 -12.10 6.25 -7.83
N ASP A 9 -11.60 7.39 -8.30
CA ASP A 9 -11.56 7.74 -9.72
C ASP A 9 -10.55 6.89 -10.49
N ARG A 10 -10.71 6.74 -11.81
CA ARG A 10 -9.81 5.91 -12.63
C ARG A 10 -8.33 6.32 -12.48
N ALA A 11 -8.06 7.62 -12.40
CA ALA A 11 -6.71 8.15 -12.14
C ALA A 11 -6.21 7.75 -10.74
N GLY A 12 -7.03 7.98 -9.70
CA GLY A 12 -6.71 7.62 -8.32
C GLY A 12 -6.47 6.12 -8.12
N ARG A 13 -7.08 5.26 -8.94
CA ARG A 13 -6.82 3.81 -8.97
C ARG A 13 -5.43 3.51 -9.52
N ILE A 14 -5.06 4.12 -10.66
CA ILE A 14 -3.74 3.92 -11.28
C ILE A 14 -2.63 4.39 -10.34
N TYR A 15 -2.77 5.59 -9.77
CA TYR A 15 -1.78 6.12 -8.83
C TYR A 15 -1.57 5.20 -7.63
N ARG A 16 -2.64 4.63 -7.07
CA ARG A 16 -2.55 3.70 -5.92
C ARG A 16 -1.91 2.36 -6.31
N VAL A 17 -2.18 1.81 -7.50
CA VAL A 17 -1.48 0.61 -7.99
C VAL A 17 0.02 0.90 -8.11
N VAL A 18 0.40 1.99 -8.78
CA VAL A 18 1.81 2.35 -8.98
C VAL A 18 2.50 2.58 -7.62
N LEU A 19 1.88 3.36 -6.74
CA LEU A 19 2.42 3.63 -5.40
C LEU A 19 2.58 2.34 -4.58
N GLY A 20 1.55 1.49 -4.56
CA GLY A 20 1.57 0.23 -3.83
C GLY A 20 2.65 -0.72 -4.36
N VAL A 21 2.81 -0.81 -5.68
CA VAL A 21 3.87 -1.62 -6.32
C VAL A 21 5.26 -1.08 -5.97
N VAL A 22 5.47 0.24 -6.02
CA VAL A 22 6.76 0.86 -5.68
C VAL A 22 7.10 0.61 -4.20
N ILE A 23 6.15 0.82 -3.29
CA ILE A 23 6.35 0.56 -1.85
C ILE A 23 6.66 -0.91 -1.62
N MET A 24 5.87 -1.81 -2.20
CA MET A 24 6.05 -3.25 -2.01
C MET A 24 7.39 -3.72 -2.59
N ALA A 25 7.76 -3.29 -3.79
CA ALA A 25 9.01 -3.67 -4.42
C ALA A 25 10.23 -3.15 -3.64
N THR A 26 10.21 -1.89 -3.21
CA THR A 26 11.30 -1.31 -2.42
C THR A 26 11.42 -1.96 -1.04
N ALA A 27 10.29 -2.31 -0.41
CA ALA A 27 10.29 -3.00 0.87
C ALA A 27 10.86 -4.43 0.76
N ILE A 28 10.47 -5.19 -0.27
CA ILE A 28 11.00 -6.53 -0.54
C ILE A 28 12.49 -6.47 -0.85
N LEU A 29 12.92 -5.54 -1.70
CA LEU A 29 14.34 -5.34 -2.01
C LEU A 29 15.14 -4.99 -0.74
N ALA A 30 14.61 -4.11 0.11
CA ALA A 30 15.23 -3.80 1.38
C ALA A 30 15.36 -5.06 2.26
N PHE A 31 14.31 -5.86 2.37
CA PHE A 31 14.35 -7.11 3.15
C PHE A 31 15.47 -8.05 2.68
N LEU A 32 15.60 -8.22 1.36
CA LEU A 32 16.55 -9.15 0.75
C LEU A 32 18.01 -8.65 0.78
N LEU A 33 18.22 -7.33 0.69
CA LEU A 33 19.54 -6.73 0.58
C LEU A 33 20.13 -6.29 1.93
N LEU A 34 19.33 -6.23 2.99
CA LEU A 34 19.82 -5.82 4.31
C LEU A 34 20.69 -6.92 4.94
N PRO A 35 21.89 -6.56 5.45
CA PRO A 35 22.78 -7.54 6.07
C PRO A 35 22.19 -8.04 7.40
N ALA A 36 22.38 -9.33 7.68
CA ALA A 36 21.84 -10.00 8.88
C ALA A 36 22.29 -9.39 10.22
N SER A 37 23.35 -8.56 10.20
CA SER A 37 23.81 -7.77 11.35
C SER A 37 22.90 -6.58 11.69
N MET A 38 21.92 -6.27 10.86
CA MET A 38 20.95 -5.22 11.12
C MET A 38 20.05 -5.56 12.30
N LYS A 39 19.58 -4.51 12.99
CA LYS A 39 18.63 -4.66 14.09
C LYS A 39 17.36 -5.34 13.58
N PHE A 40 16.86 -6.32 14.34
CA PHE A 40 15.63 -7.05 14.01
C PHE A 40 14.45 -6.15 13.61
N TRP A 41 14.30 -5.01 14.28
CA TRP A 41 13.26 -4.01 13.98
C TRP A 41 13.27 -3.50 12.53
N VAL A 42 14.42 -3.48 11.85
CA VAL A 42 14.50 -3.05 10.44
C VAL A 42 13.77 -4.04 9.53
N TYR A 43 13.92 -5.34 9.79
CA TYR A 43 13.20 -6.40 9.05
C TYR A 43 11.69 -6.35 9.33
N VAL A 44 11.29 -6.05 10.57
CA VAL A 44 9.88 -5.86 10.93
C VAL A 44 9.26 -4.69 10.16
N ILE A 45 9.95 -3.55 10.11
CA ILE A 45 9.50 -2.37 9.37
C ILE A 45 9.35 -2.69 7.87
N SER A 46 10.34 -3.36 7.28
CA SER A 46 10.28 -3.79 5.88
C SER A 46 9.10 -4.74 5.60
N GLY A 47 8.84 -5.69 6.49
CA GLY A 47 7.66 -6.55 6.42
C GLY A 47 6.35 -5.77 6.48
N LEU A 48 6.23 -4.81 7.41
CA LEU A 48 5.07 -3.95 7.52
C LEU A 48 4.85 -3.08 6.27
N LEU A 49 5.91 -2.50 5.72
CA LEU A 49 5.82 -1.73 4.47
C LEU A 49 5.36 -2.58 3.29
N THR A 50 5.78 -3.84 3.23
CA THR A 50 5.33 -4.80 2.21
C THR A 50 3.82 -5.01 2.31
N LEU A 51 3.29 -5.19 3.52
CA LEU A 51 1.85 -5.31 3.77
C LEU A 51 1.09 -4.02 3.41
N VAL A 52 1.65 -2.86 3.72
CA VAL A 52 1.06 -1.56 3.34
C VAL A 52 0.99 -1.40 1.82
N GLY A 53 2.07 -1.77 1.11
CA GLY A 53 2.09 -1.77 -0.35
C GLY A 53 1.01 -2.68 -0.94
N ALA A 54 0.92 -3.92 -0.44
CA ALA A 54 -0.10 -4.88 -0.86
C ALA A 54 -1.53 -4.37 -0.58
N PHE A 55 -1.76 -3.78 0.59
CA PHE A 55 -3.07 -3.20 0.95
C PHE A 55 -3.45 -2.03 0.03
N THR A 56 -2.48 -1.19 -0.35
CA THR A 56 -2.71 -0.07 -1.27
C THR A 56 -3.11 -0.56 -2.67
N ILE A 57 -2.52 -1.67 -3.14
CA ILE A 57 -2.91 -2.32 -4.39
C ILE A 57 -4.32 -2.91 -4.27
N PHE A 58 -4.65 -3.54 -3.14
CA PHE A 58 -5.98 -4.08 -2.87
C PHE A 58 -7.07 -3.00 -2.90
N GLU A 59 -6.85 -1.86 -2.23
CA GLU A 59 -7.75 -0.71 -2.28
C GLU A 59 -8.00 -0.25 -3.72
N ALA A 60 -6.94 -0.19 -4.52
CA ALA A 60 -7.05 0.16 -5.92
C ALA A 60 -7.87 -0.88 -6.72
N ALA A 61 -7.61 -2.18 -6.53
CA ALA A 61 -8.30 -3.26 -7.22
C ALA A 61 -9.81 -3.28 -6.91
N VAL A 62 -10.18 -3.10 -5.64
CA VAL A 62 -11.57 -3.01 -5.22
C VAL A 62 -12.22 -1.69 -5.67
N GLY A 63 -11.42 -0.64 -5.89
CA GLY A 63 -11.93 0.70 -6.20
C GLY A 63 -12.45 1.44 -4.96
N TRP A 64 -11.95 1.06 -3.79
CA TRP A 64 -12.37 1.60 -2.51
C TRP A 64 -11.15 2.04 -1.71
N CYS A 65 -11.16 3.29 -1.22
CA CYS A 65 -10.09 3.85 -0.41
C CYS A 65 -10.61 4.13 1.00
N ALA A 66 -9.99 3.53 2.01
CA ALA A 66 -10.36 3.72 3.41
C ALA A 66 -10.28 5.18 3.84
N ILE A 67 -9.25 5.91 3.38
CA ILE A 67 -9.03 7.32 3.75
C ILE A 67 -10.18 8.22 3.29
N ARG A 68 -10.63 8.05 2.04
CA ARG A 68 -11.80 8.80 1.55
C ARG A 68 -13.09 8.34 2.24
N ALA A 69 -13.21 7.05 2.59
CA ALA A 69 -14.36 6.54 3.35
C ALA A 69 -14.44 7.08 4.78
N MET A 70 -13.30 7.41 5.40
CA MET A 70 -13.22 8.13 6.68
C MET A 70 -13.55 9.64 6.56
N GLY A 71 -13.85 10.15 5.36
CA GLY A 71 -14.27 11.54 5.14
C GLY A 71 -13.13 12.51 4.79
N PHE A 72 -11.90 12.01 4.62
CA PHE A 72 -10.77 12.87 4.24
C PHE A 72 -10.83 13.21 2.75
N LYS A 73 -10.75 14.52 2.44
CA LYS A 73 -10.64 15.02 1.06
C LYS A 73 -9.19 14.86 0.57
N THR A 74 -8.94 13.83 -0.23
CA THR A 74 -7.68 13.64 -0.93
C THR A 74 -7.76 14.28 -2.32
N ARG A 75 -6.73 15.04 -2.75
CA ARG A 75 -6.66 15.59 -4.12
C ARG A 75 -6.34 14.53 -5.19
N LEU A 76 -5.97 13.33 -4.76
CA LEU A 76 -5.75 12.12 -5.56
C LEU A 76 -7.06 11.39 -5.82
#